data_AF-A0A7V0NDA6-F1
#
_entry.id   AF-A0A7V0NDA6-F1
#
_cell.length_a   1.000
_cell.length_b   1.000
_cell.length_c   1.000
_cell.angle_alpha   90.00
_cell.angle_beta   90.00
_cell.angle_gamma   90.00
#
_symmetry.space_group_name_H-M   'P 1'
#
loop_
_entity.id
_entity.type
_entity.pdbx_description
1 polymer ?
#
loop_
_entity_poly.entity_id
_entity_poly.type
_entity_poly.pdbx_seq_one_letter_code
_entity_poly.pdbx_strand_id
1 'polypeptide(L)'
;MRAKMVLLAVLVASVWGFIGVTPGVAGGGAGGVFQDLLPGDPAYQYVVFLLERKIITPDPSGTFKGSEPLTRSAGAIWIARAVQYLEGKIPAAPSGDVAGLTQKVTSLETRIRQVEQELVQTAREIQTLKSTVTSLGNRVTKLEQQGPVQVQGIASKAQLALIV
;
A
#
# COMPACT_ATOMS: atom_id res chain seq x y z
N MET A 1 -39.76 -14.18 21.73
CA MET A 1 -38.34 -14.35 21.35
C MET A 1 -38.10 -15.61 20.49
N ARG A 2 -38.79 -15.77 19.34
CA ARG A 2 -38.55 -16.89 18.40
C ARG A 2 -38.69 -16.54 16.91
N ALA A 3 -39.08 -15.31 16.57
CA ALA A 3 -39.28 -14.86 15.18
C ALA A 3 -38.07 -14.13 14.56
N LYS A 4 -37.01 -13.83 15.34
CA LYS A 4 -35.81 -13.11 14.85
C LYS A 4 -34.62 -14.03 14.52
N MET A 5 -34.74 -15.34 14.71
CA MET A 5 -33.66 -16.32 14.52
C MET A 5 -33.83 -17.25 13.30
N VAL A 6 -34.77 -16.96 12.39
CA VAL A 6 -34.89 -17.69 11.11
C VAL A 6 -34.44 -16.83 9.92
N LEU A 7 -34.30 -15.51 10.10
CA LEU A 7 -33.77 -14.60 9.07
C LEU A 7 -32.25 -14.63 8.91
N LEU A 8 -31.51 -15.26 9.83
CA LEU A 8 -30.05 -15.37 9.78
C LEU A 8 -29.52 -16.62 9.06
N ALA A 9 -30.40 -17.57 8.70
CA ALA A 9 -29.99 -18.82 8.03
C ALA A 9 -30.16 -18.81 6.50
N VAL A 10 -30.74 -17.75 5.91
CA VAL A 10 -30.92 -17.63 4.45
C VAL A 10 -29.88 -16.70 3.80
N LEU A 11 -29.15 -15.90 4.60
CA LEU A 11 -28.12 -15.00 4.07
C LEU A 11 -26.75 -15.66 3.79
N VAL A 12 -26.56 -16.93 4.14
CA VAL A 12 -25.32 -17.69 3.84
C VAL A 12 -25.48 -18.61 2.62
N ALA A 13 -26.70 -18.77 2.08
CA ALA A 13 -26.97 -19.65 0.93
C ALA A 13 -27.12 -18.91 -0.42
N SER A 14 -26.84 -17.60 -0.49
CA SER A 14 -26.90 -16.81 -1.74
C SER A 14 -25.53 -16.45 -2.34
N VAL A 15 -24.45 -17.12 -1.89
CA VAL A 15 -23.10 -16.97 -2.48
C VAL A 15 -22.70 -18.24 -3.26
N TRP A 16 -23.68 -18.93 -3.85
CA TRP A 16 -23.49 -20.11 -4.71
C TRP A 16 -24.35 -20.04 -5.98
N GLY A 17 -24.61 -18.82 -6.49
CA GLY A 17 -25.47 -18.62 -7.66
C GLY A 17 -25.06 -17.48 -8.59
N PHE A 18 -23.88 -16.91 -8.40
CA PHE A 18 -23.35 -15.86 -9.27
C PHE A 18 -21.85 -16.10 -9.53
N ILE A 19 -21.52 -17.34 -9.92
CA ILE A 19 -20.25 -17.61 -10.61
C ILE A 19 -20.35 -16.88 -11.94
N GLY A 20 -19.61 -15.79 -12.03
CA GLY A 20 -19.53 -14.96 -13.21
C GLY A 20 -19.18 -15.80 -14.43
N VAL A 21 -20.09 -15.79 -15.40
CA VAL A 21 -19.71 -15.89 -16.81
C VAL A 21 -19.06 -14.56 -17.17
N THR A 22 -17.86 -14.33 -16.64
CA THR A 22 -16.91 -13.45 -17.29
C THR A 22 -16.24 -14.30 -18.38
N PRO A 23 -16.34 -13.95 -19.66
CA PRO A 23 -15.51 -14.58 -20.69
C PRO A 23 -14.07 -14.13 -20.42
N GLY A 24 -13.36 -14.89 -19.59
CA GLY A 24 -12.04 -14.55 -19.13
C GLY A 24 -11.72 -15.27 -17.84
N VAL A 25 -10.83 -16.24 -17.95
CA VAL A 25 -10.13 -16.93 -16.86
C VAL A 25 -10.97 -17.96 -16.09
N ALA A 26 -11.21 -19.11 -16.74
CA ALA A 26 -11.46 -20.38 -16.05
C ALA A 26 -10.21 -21.25 -16.18
N GLY A 27 -9.62 -21.64 -15.05
CA GLY A 27 -8.44 -22.50 -14.99
C GLY A 27 -7.80 -22.56 -13.61
N GLY A 28 -8.57 -23.00 -12.61
CA GLY A 28 -8.01 -23.42 -11.32
C GLY A 28 -7.32 -24.78 -11.49
N GLY A 29 -6.02 -24.81 -11.22
CA GLY A 29 -5.18 -26.01 -11.27
C GLY A 29 -3.85 -25.74 -11.98
N ALA A 30 -2.77 -25.55 -11.21
CA ALA A 30 -1.39 -25.47 -11.70
C ALA A 30 -1.11 -24.55 -12.92
N GLY A 31 -1.65 -23.34 -12.93
CA GLY A 31 -0.88 -22.10 -13.16
C GLY A 31 -0.11 -21.91 -14.47
N GLY A 32 -0.63 -22.35 -15.62
CA GLY A 32 -0.12 -21.98 -16.94
C GLY A 32 -1.10 -21.09 -17.71
N VAL A 33 -0.61 -20.10 -18.46
CA VAL A 33 -1.44 -19.28 -19.37
C VAL A 33 -1.98 -20.10 -20.55
N PHE A 34 -1.34 -21.24 -20.82
CA PHE A 34 -1.73 -22.23 -21.81
C PHE A 34 -1.89 -23.59 -21.13
N GLN A 35 -2.86 -24.38 -21.59
CA GLN A 35 -3.14 -25.71 -21.01
C GLN A 35 -2.05 -26.74 -21.30
N ASP A 36 -1.36 -26.60 -22.43
CA ASP A 36 -0.33 -27.52 -22.93
C ASP A 36 1.11 -27.07 -22.65
N LEU A 37 1.30 -25.91 -22.02
CA LEU A 37 2.63 -25.35 -21.76
C LEU A 37 2.84 -25.17 -20.26
N LEU A 38 3.62 -26.07 -19.67
CA LEU A 38 3.92 -26.07 -18.25
C LEU A 38 5.08 -25.10 -17.95
N PRO A 39 5.16 -24.51 -16.73
CA PRO A 39 6.25 -23.62 -16.35
C PRO A 39 7.67 -24.20 -16.44
N GLY A 40 7.82 -25.52 -16.44
CA GLY A 40 9.10 -26.20 -16.62
C GLY A 40 9.52 -26.41 -18.08
N ASP A 41 8.66 -26.08 -19.05
CA ASP A 41 8.99 -26.19 -20.47
C ASP A 41 10.02 -25.10 -20.86
N PRO A 42 11.11 -25.44 -21.58
CA PRO A 42 12.08 -24.45 -22.04
C PRO A 42 11.47 -23.29 -22.84
N ALA A 43 10.38 -23.53 -23.56
CA ALA A 43 9.68 -22.53 -24.35
C ALA A 43 8.75 -21.63 -23.51
N TYR A 44 8.37 -22.04 -22.30
CA TYR A 44 7.34 -21.38 -21.49
C TYR A 44 7.54 -19.87 -21.36
N GLN A 45 8.72 -19.47 -20.90
CA GLN A 45 9.04 -18.06 -20.66
C GLN A 45 8.96 -17.21 -21.94
N TYR A 46 9.37 -17.76 -23.08
CA TYR A 46 9.39 -17.04 -24.36
C TYR A 46 7.98 -16.88 -24.91
N VAL A 47 7.16 -17.92 -24.80
CA VAL A 47 5.78 -17.90 -25.25
C VAL A 47 4.95 -16.90 -24.43
N VAL A 48 5.06 -16.95 -23.10
CA VAL A 48 4.38 -15.99 -22.22
C VAL A 48 4.82 -14.56 -22.52
N PHE A 49 6.13 -14.33 -22.69
CA PHE A 49 6.67 -13.01 -23.05
C PHE A 49 6.08 -12.44 -24.33
N LEU A 50 5.92 -13.27 -25.37
CA LEU A 50 5.34 -12.87 -26.65
C LEU A 50 3.82 -12.68 -26.57
N LEU A 51 3.14 -13.48 -25.76
CA LEU A 51 1.70 -13.41 -25.55
C LEU A 51 1.32 -12.10 -24.85
N GLU A 52 2.03 -11.75 -23.78
CA GLU A 52 1.83 -10.50 -23.06
C GLU A 52 1.88 -9.32 -24.05
N ARG A 53 2.93 -9.28 -24.88
CA ARG A 53 3.16 -8.23 -25.89
C ARG A 53 2.20 -8.26 -27.08
N LYS A 54 1.19 -9.14 -27.07
CA LYS A 54 0.21 -9.33 -28.14
C LYS A 54 0.86 -9.69 -29.49
N ILE A 55 2.06 -10.25 -29.46
CA ILE A 55 2.76 -10.72 -30.67
C ILE A 55 2.13 -12.04 -31.12
N ILE A 56 1.98 -12.98 -30.20
CA ILE A 56 1.23 -14.23 -30.42
C ILE A 56 -0.14 -14.17 -29.76
N THR A 57 -1.05 -15.02 -30.22
CA THR A 57 -2.43 -15.13 -29.71
C THR A 57 -2.74 -16.59 -29.42
N PRO A 58 -3.43 -16.90 -28.30
CA PRO A 58 -3.80 -18.26 -27.98
C PRO A 58 -4.84 -18.77 -28.98
N ASP A 59 -4.81 -20.07 -29.21
CA ASP A 59 -5.88 -20.77 -29.91
C ASP A 59 -7.20 -20.64 -29.09
N PRO A 60 -8.39 -20.66 -29.73
CA PRO A 60 -9.67 -20.66 -29.00
C PRO A 60 -9.79 -21.75 -27.92
N SER A 61 -9.06 -22.86 -28.07
CA SER A 61 -8.97 -23.93 -27.08
C SER A 61 -8.02 -23.64 -25.92
N GLY A 62 -7.37 -22.47 -25.86
CA GLY A 62 -6.47 -22.08 -24.78
C GLY A 62 -5.13 -22.84 -24.78
N THR A 63 -4.72 -23.31 -25.95
CA THR A 63 -3.53 -24.15 -26.18
C THR A 63 -2.52 -23.37 -27.03
N PHE A 64 -1.21 -23.55 -26.80
CA PHE A 64 -0.14 -22.94 -27.59
C PHE A 64 0.19 -23.77 -28.85
N LYS A 65 0.10 -25.10 -28.76
CA LYS A 65 0.38 -26.07 -29.84
C LYS A 65 1.83 -26.00 -30.32
N GLY A 66 2.78 -25.99 -29.38
CA GLY A 66 4.20 -25.77 -29.68
C GLY A 66 4.87 -26.84 -30.57
N SER A 67 4.28 -28.04 -30.68
CA SER A 67 4.78 -29.12 -31.54
C SER A 67 4.19 -29.09 -32.96
N GLU A 68 3.20 -28.25 -33.23
CA GLU A 68 2.60 -28.15 -34.56
C GLU A 68 3.46 -27.32 -35.52
N PRO A 69 3.50 -27.67 -36.82
CA PRO A 69 4.21 -26.86 -37.81
C PRO A 69 3.64 -25.45 -37.90
N LEU A 70 4.51 -24.44 -37.77
CA LEU A 70 4.11 -23.04 -37.95
C LEU A 70 3.82 -22.76 -39.43
N THR A 71 2.59 -22.32 -39.72
CA THR A 71 2.23 -21.89 -41.08
C THR A 71 2.94 -20.58 -41.44
N ARG A 72 3.31 -20.42 -42.71
CA ARG A 72 3.97 -19.18 -43.19
C ARG A 72 3.12 -17.93 -42.95
N SER A 73 1.80 -18.05 -43.07
CA SER A 73 0.86 -16.96 -42.78
C SER A 73 0.85 -16.59 -41.31
N ALA A 74 0.79 -17.56 -40.40
CA ALA A 74 0.87 -17.30 -38.97
C ALA A 74 2.21 -16.66 -38.58
N GLY A 75 3.32 -17.20 -39.10
CA GLY A 75 4.65 -16.63 -38.90
C GLY A 75 4.76 -15.17 -39.38
N ALA A 76 4.23 -14.86 -40.57
CA ALA A 76 4.22 -13.49 -41.10
C ALA A 76 3.44 -12.52 -40.20
N ILE A 77 2.28 -12.96 -39.65
CA ILE A 77 1.50 -12.16 -38.70
C ILE A 77 2.29 -11.89 -37.43
N TRP A 78 2.97 -12.90 -36.87
CA TRP A 78 3.76 -12.75 -35.65
C TRP A 78 4.94 -11.79 -35.87
N ILE A 79 5.67 -11.94 -36.98
CA ILE A 79 6.79 -11.04 -37.34
C ILE A 79 6.28 -9.61 -37.52
N ALA A 80 5.18 -9.41 -38.25
CA ALA A 80 4.60 -8.09 -38.45
C ALA A 80 4.20 -7.44 -37.12
N ARG A 81 3.62 -8.20 -36.18
CA ARG A 81 3.30 -7.70 -34.84
C ARG A 81 4.55 -7.38 -34.03
N ALA A 82 5.59 -8.22 -34.09
CA ALA A 82 6.85 -7.95 -33.43
C ALA A 82 7.48 -6.63 -33.92
N VAL A 83 7.49 -6.40 -35.24
CA VAL A 83 7.98 -5.13 -35.82
C VAL A 83 7.14 -3.96 -35.35
N GLN A 84 5.80 -4.07 -35.42
CA GLN A 84 4.93 -2.99 -34.95
C GLN A 84 5.08 -2.70 -33.45
N TYR A 85 5.36 -3.71 -32.62
CA TYR A 85 5.69 -3.52 -31.21
C TYR A 85 7.00 -2.73 -31.05
N LEU A 86 8.04 -3.06 -31.81
CA LEU A 86 9.31 -2.31 -31.82
C LEU A 86 9.15 -0.87 -32.32
N GLU A 87 8.25 -0.65 -33.27
CA GLU A 87 7.88 0.68 -33.75
C GLU A 87 6.94 1.44 -32.78
N GLY A 88 6.56 0.84 -31.65
CA GLY A 88 5.62 1.42 -30.68
C GLY A 88 4.17 1.54 -31.16
N LYS A 89 3.83 0.89 -32.28
CA LYS A 89 2.49 0.92 -32.90
C LYS A 89 1.51 -0.07 -32.26
N ILE A 90 2.02 -1.14 -31.64
CA ILE A 90 1.23 -2.01 -30.77
C ILE A 90 1.41 -1.51 -29.35
N PRO A 91 0.33 -1.17 -28.62
CA PRO A 91 0.46 -0.88 -27.20
C PRO A 91 1.09 -2.10 -26.56
N ALA A 92 2.25 -1.93 -25.93
CA ALA A 92 2.81 -2.98 -25.12
C ALA A 92 1.70 -3.52 -24.21
N ALA A 93 1.70 -4.84 -23.96
CA ALA A 93 0.99 -5.43 -22.82
C ALA A 93 0.98 -4.42 -21.69
N PRO A 94 -0.15 -4.21 -20.98
CA PRO A 94 -0.23 -3.20 -19.93
C PRO A 94 1.05 -3.29 -19.12
N SER A 95 1.90 -2.30 -19.32
CA SER A 95 3.26 -2.25 -18.80
C SER A 95 3.16 -2.62 -17.34
N GLY A 96 3.79 -3.74 -16.94
CA GLY A 96 3.54 -4.42 -15.68
C GLY A 96 3.13 -3.45 -14.57
N ASP A 97 1.84 -3.47 -14.24
CA ASP A 97 1.18 -2.64 -13.23
C ASP A 97 1.69 -1.18 -13.08
N VAL A 98 1.96 -0.47 -14.19
CA VAL A 98 2.30 0.96 -14.14
C VAL A 98 1.17 1.77 -13.48
N ALA A 99 -0.07 1.31 -13.60
CA ALA A 99 -1.21 1.85 -12.88
C ALA A 99 -1.05 1.69 -11.36
N GLY A 100 -0.70 0.50 -10.87
CA GLY A 100 -0.44 0.27 -9.45
C GLY A 100 0.81 1.00 -8.94
N LEU A 101 1.86 1.13 -9.75
CA LEU A 101 3.01 1.98 -9.43
C LEU A 101 2.58 3.46 -9.32
N THR A 102 1.74 3.94 -10.24
CA THR A 102 1.19 5.31 -10.18
C THR A 102 0.37 5.51 -8.91
N GLN A 103 -0.49 4.56 -8.56
CA GLN A 103 -1.27 4.61 -7.32
C GLN A 103 -0.38 4.60 -6.07
N LYS A 104 0.70 3.81 -6.07
CA LYS A 104 1.69 3.83 -4.99
C LYS A 104 2.40 5.18 -4.90
N VAL A 105 2.79 5.79 -6.02
CA VAL A 105 3.40 7.13 -6.03
C VAL A 105 2.44 8.17 -5.46
N THR A 106 1.17 8.19 -5.89
CA THR A 106 0.17 9.11 -5.34
C THR A 106 -0.08 8.89 -3.84
N SER A 107 -0.07 7.63 -3.39
CA SER A 107 -0.16 7.31 -1.95
C SER A 107 1.07 7.80 -1.18
N LEU A 108 2.27 7.62 -1.72
CA LEU A 108 3.51 8.12 -1.13
C LEU A 108 3.55 9.65 -1.08
N GLU A 109 3.11 10.34 -2.13
CA GLU A 109 2.99 11.80 -2.16
C GLU A 109 2.06 12.32 -1.06
N THR A 110 0.91 11.65 -0.88
CA THR A 110 -0.04 12.00 0.18
C THR A 110 0.58 11.82 1.57
N ARG A 111 1.29 10.71 1.79
CA ARG A 111 1.97 10.43 3.06
C ARG A 111 3.09 11.42 3.35
N ILE A 112 3.88 11.81 2.35
CA ILE A 112 4.95 12.80 2.49
C ILE A 112 4.36 14.14 2.96
N ARG A 113 3.28 14.61 2.33
CA ARG A 113 2.60 15.84 2.75
C ARG A 113 2.09 15.77 4.19
N GLN A 114 1.58 14.62 4.61
CA GLN A 114 1.13 14.43 5.99
C GLN A 114 2.31 14.47 6.98
N VAL A 115 3.40 13.77 6.70
CA VAL A 115 4.61 13.77 7.53
C VAL A 115 5.20 15.17 7.67
N GLU A 116 5.19 15.97 6.59
CA GLU A 116 5.62 17.37 6.62
C GLU A 116 4.76 18.23 7.55
N GLN A 117 3.44 18.03 7.56
CA GLN A 117 2.53 18.74 8.46
C GLN A 117 2.73 18.34 9.92
N GLU A 118 2.91 17.05 10.20
CA GLU A 118 3.20 16.53 11.53
C GLU A 118 4.51 17.09 12.07
N LEU A 119 5.57 17.19 11.24
CA LEU A 119 6.85 17.77 11.63
C LEU A 119 6.72 19.24 12.07
N VAL A 120 5.93 20.04 11.33
CA VAL A 120 5.65 21.44 11.70
C VAL A 120 4.90 21.53 13.03
N GLN A 121 3.95 20.62 13.27
CA GLN A 121 3.19 20.59 14.52
C GLN A 121 4.08 20.20 15.71
N THR A 122 4.88 19.15 15.57
CA THR A 122 5.84 18.72 16.61
C THR A 122 6.85 19.83 16.92
N ALA A 123 7.31 20.59 15.92
CA ALA A 123 8.20 21.73 16.14
C ALA A 123 7.56 22.83 17.03
N ARG A 124 6.25 23.10 16.85
CA ARG A 124 5.52 24.07 17.68
C ARG A 124 5.36 23.57 19.12
N GLU A 125 5.10 22.28 19.29
CA GLU A 125 4.99 21.64 20.60
C GLU A 125 6.33 21.71 21.36
N ILE A 126 7.45 21.44 20.69
CA ILE A 126 8.79 21.61 21.28
C ILE A 126 9.02 23.04 21.75
N GLN A 127 8.61 24.04 20.98
CA GLN A 127 8.76 25.44 21.36
C GLN A 127 7.91 25.80 22.60
N THR A 128 6.71 25.25 22.69
CA THR A 128 5.79 25.43 23.83
C THR A 128 6.30 24.71 25.07
N LEU A 129 6.86 23.52 24.90
CA LEU A 129 7.47 22.77 25.99
C LEU A 129 8.71 23.52 26.52
N LYS A 130 9.53 24.08 25.63
CA LYS A 130 10.69 24.89 25.99
C LYS A 130 10.30 26.12 26.82
N SER A 131 9.25 26.83 26.45
CA SER A 131 8.77 27.99 27.23
C SER A 131 8.23 27.56 28.60
N THR A 132 7.53 26.43 28.66
CA THR A 132 7.05 25.84 29.92
C THR A 132 8.20 25.46 30.84
N VAL A 133 9.23 24.77 30.33
CA VAL A 133 10.45 24.42 31.08
C VAL A 133 11.17 25.66 31.59
N THR A 134 11.27 26.71 30.76
CA THR A 134 11.90 27.98 31.17
C THR A 134 11.12 28.66 32.30
N SER A 135 9.79 28.69 32.19
CA SER A 135 8.91 29.24 33.25
C SER A 135 9.02 28.45 34.54
N LEU A 136 9.04 27.12 34.45
CA LEU A 136 9.18 26.24 35.61
C LEU A 136 10.54 26.43 36.28
N GLY A 137 11.62 26.56 35.50
CA GLY A 137 12.95 26.89 36.01
C GLY A 137 12.96 28.20 36.80
N ASN A 138 12.40 29.27 36.22
CA ASN A 138 12.29 30.57 36.92
C ASN A 138 11.50 30.47 38.22
N ARG A 139 10.42 29.67 38.25
CA ARG A 139 9.63 29.43 39.47
C ARG A 139 10.42 28.69 40.53
N VAL A 140 11.17 27.66 40.16
CA VAL A 140 12.03 26.90 41.09
C VAL A 140 13.09 27.83 41.69
N THR A 141 13.79 28.62 40.87
CA THR A 141 14.79 29.59 41.37
C THR A 141 14.18 30.59 42.36
N LYS A 142 12.96 31.08 42.10
CA LYS A 142 12.26 31.99 43.02
C LYS A 142 11.92 31.32 44.35
N LEU A 143 11.46 30.07 44.34
CA LEU A 143 11.16 29.33 45.56
C LEU A 143 12.43 29.03 46.37
N GLU A 144 13.53 28.65 45.71
CA GLU A 144 14.82 28.43 46.36
C GLU A 144 15.36 29.69 47.03
N GLN A 145 15.18 30.87 46.41
CA GLN A 145 15.60 32.14 47.01
C GLN A 145 14.68 32.62 48.15
N GLN A 146 13.38 32.32 48.07
CA GLN A 146 12.39 32.79 49.06
C GLN A 146 12.26 31.87 50.28
N GLY A 147 12.58 30.58 50.16
CA GLY A 147 12.55 29.62 51.25
C GLY A 147 13.39 30.07 52.47
N PRO A 148 14.68 30.40 52.29
CA PRO A 148 15.55 30.84 53.39
C PRO A 148 15.05 32.14 54.04
N VAL A 149 14.57 33.08 53.23
CA VAL A 149 14.11 34.41 53.68
C VAL A 149 12.83 34.31 54.50
N GLN A 150 11.88 33.47 54.08
CA GLN A 150 10.64 33.25 54.84
C GLN A 150 10.91 32.55 56.16
N VAL A 151 11.77 31.52 56.17
CA VAL A 151 12.14 30.81 57.41
C VAL A 151 12.88 31.73 58.37
N GLN A 152 13.81 32.56 57.88
CA GLN A 152 14.49 33.57 58.70
C GLN A 152 13.52 34.60 59.25
N GLY A 153 12.60 35.12 58.44
CA GLY A 153 11.61 36.10 58.90
C GLY A 153 10.68 35.55 59.99
N ILE A 154 10.29 34.28 59.91
CA ILE A 154 9.50 33.60 60.94
C ILE A 154 10.34 33.39 62.21
N ALA A 155 11.59 32.95 62.07
CA ALA A 155 12.50 32.77 63.19
C ALA A 155 12.75 34.09 63.95
N SER A 156 12.96 35.20 63.24
CA SER A 156 13.13 36.52 63.85
C SER A 156 11.87 36.99 64.58
N LYS A 157 10.67 36.78 64.01
CA LYS A 157 9.39 37.11 64.67
C LYS A 157 9.15 36.27 65.92
N ALA A 158 9.49 34.98 65.87
CA ALA A 158 9.37 34.08 67.02
C ALA A 158 10.32 34.48 68.17
N GLN A 159 11.54 34.91 67.85
CA GLN A 159 12.49 35.42 68.85
C GLN A 159 12.00 36.73 69.51
N LEU A 160 11.42 37.65 68.73
CA LEU A 160 10.83 38.88 69.26
C LEU A 160 9.65 38.62 70.20
N ALA A 161 8.82 37.62 69.89
CA ALA A 161 7.66 37.26 70.71
C ALA A 161 8.02 36.54 72.02
N LEU A 162 9.26 36.05 72.18
CA LEU A 162 9.73 35.39 73.40
C LEU A 162 10.35 36.37 74.41
N ILE A 163 10.60 37.62 73.99
CA ILE A 163 11.28 38.65 74.80
C ILE A 163 10.29 39.69 75.36
N VAL A 164 9.00 39.60 74.99
CA VAL A 164 7.89 40.44 75.48
C VAL A 164 6.99 39.62 76.40
#